data_AF-Q4FKI2-F1
#
_entry.id   AF-Q4FKI2-F1
#
_cell.length_a   1.000
_cell.length_b   1.000
_cell.length_c   1.000
_cell.angle_alpha   90.00
_cell.angle_beta   90.00
_cell.angle_gamma   90.00
#
_symmetry.space_group_name_H-M   'P 1'
#
loop_
_entity.id
_entity.type
_entity.pdbx_description
1 polymer ?
#
loop_
_entity_poly.entity_id
_entity_poly.type
_entity_poly.pdbx_seq_one_letter_code
_entity_poly.pdbx_strand_id
1 'polypeptide(L)'
;MVKQMNVQLAVLAATITVAATGIHDNLHKVDSPFVATDYLLGIASRAQSKLEQQLTAASNTLSLAQRIKIAAAAQATSSHIGAQLLATAVEKKATEALSAATRAYAAIINGVSAASQLAGTQDLLFELAKLNLPDKSASTDTTFTGAGGKPLSPTLTTAPTGECTTGANKRADHQTQTDPDATKNAITVFSIQEKAASNQLGGALSVCAATSAGSPSTSNCKTWAVSVNNLKFVGGKLLELKENKLTRKRETDDDYAAKTGHQGKMPSEKTIRDLLKKIKAMKNAAATLTQTSPITDLKLISEAQEIKAAMARALKGEKGSYTDGKGKAEVDTLLNKRMVKIKKL
;
A
#
# COMPACT_ATOMS: atom_id res chain seq x y z
N MET A 1 -11.96 -57.39 12.50
CA MET A 1 -12.24 -56.64 11.25
C MET A 1 -12.26 -55.16 11.60
N VAL A 2 -11.10 -54.48 11.52
CA VAL A 2 -10.93 -53.08 11.95
C VAL A 2 -11.20 -52.19 10.75
N LYS A 3 -12.23 -51.34 10.86
CA LYS A 3 -12.68 -50.44 9.80
C LYS A 3 -11.71 -49.26 9.73
N GLN A 4 -10.91 -49.21 8.66
CA GLN A 4 -10.02 -48.08 8.36
C GLN A 4 -10.84 -46.81 8.14
N MET A 5 -10.63 -45.80 8.99
CA MET A 5 -11.14 -44.44 8.75
C MET A 5 -10.18 -43.73 7.81
N ASN A 6 -10.52 -43.75 6.52
CA ASN A 6 -9.91 -42.90 5.51
C ASN A 6 -10.30 -41.43 5.78
N VAL A 7 -9.41 -40.67 6.40
CA VAL A 7 -9.51 -39.20 6.44
C VAL A 7 -8.77 -38.66 5.23
N GLN A 8 -9.50 -38.40 4.14
CA GLN A 8 -8.98 -37.68 2.98
C GLN A 8 -8.75 -36.21 3.39
N LEU A 9 -7.49 -35.84 3.61
CA LEU A 9 -7.08 -34.44 3.71
C LEU A 9 -6.99 -33.84 2.30
N ALA A 10 -7.98 -33.03 1.92
CA ALA A 10 -7.81 -32.07 0.84
C ALA A 10 -6.94 -30.91 1.37
N VAL A 11 -5.65 -30.95 1.08
CA VAL A 11 -4.73 -29.81 1.27
C VAL A 11 -4.91 -28.90 0.05
N LEU A 12 -5.66 -27.81 0.22
CA LEU A 12 -5.69 -26.74 -0.77
C LEU A 12 -4.35 -26.01 -0.71
N ALA A 13 -3.43 -26.39 -1.59
CA ALA A 13 -2.16 -25.69 -1.78
C ALA A 13 -2.44 -24.36 -2.49
N ALA A 14 -2.63 -23.28 -1.70
CA ALA A 14 -2.50 -21.94 -2.24
C ALA A 14 -1.00 -21.65 -2.41
N THR A 15 -0.51 -21.80 -3.63
CA THR A 15 0.79 -21.27 -4.08
C THR A 15 0.73 -19.75 -4.04
N ILE A 16 0.97 -19.18 -2.86
CA ILE A 16 1.25 -17.75 -2.75
C ILE A 16 2.71 -17.57 -3.12
N THR A 17 2.93 -17.07 -4.33
CA THR A 17 4.22 -16.57 -4.81
C THR A 17 4.83 -15.65 -3.76
N VAL A 18 6.01 -16.04 -3.27
CA VAL A 18 6.88 -15.20 -2.45
C VAL A 18 7.32 -14.03 -3.32
N ALA A 19 6.58 -12.93 -3.28
CA ALA A 19 6.97 -11.66 -3.90
C ALA A 19 7.48 -10.72 -2.81
N ALA A 20 8.79 -10.45 -2.86
CA ALA A 20 9.55 -9.38 -2.19
C ALA A 20 9.23 -9.10 -0.71
N THR A 21 10.25 -9.21 0.14
CA THR A 21 10.22 -8.88 1.58
C THR A 21 9.85 -7.42 1.91
N GLY A 22 9.60 -6.56 0.92
CA GLY A 22 9.10 -5.19 1.08
C GLY A 22 7.67 -5.03 0.54
N ILE A 23 6.82 -4.31 1.28
CA ILE A 23 5.47 -3.95 0.79
C ILE A 23 5.48 -2.89 -0.30
N HIS A 24 6.64 -2.40 -0.71
CA HIS A 24 6.81 -1.40 -1.77
C HIS A 24 6.89 -2.02 -3.16
N ASP A 25 6.36 -1.29 -4.14
CA ASP A 25 6.67 -1.52 -5.53
C ASP A 25 7.81 -0.62 -5.98
N ASN A 26 9.02 -1.17 -6.08
CA ASN A 26 10.16 -0.38 -6.58
C ASN A 26 10.36 -0.55 -8.09
N LEU A 27 9.51 -1.33 -8.77
CA LEU A 27 9.67 -1.66 -10.19
C LEU A 27 8.97 -0.67 -11.10
N HIS A 28 7.86 -0.09 -10.66
CA HIS A 28 7.07 0.84 -11.46
C HIS A 28 7.35 2.30 -11.12
N LYS A 29 7.41 3.14 -12.17
CA LYS A 29 7.60 4.57 -12.08
C LYS A 29 6.29 5.25 -11.70
N VAL A 30 6.29 6.05 -10.62
CA VAL A 30 5.13 6.85 -10.21
C VAL A 30 5.24 8.25 -10.80
N ASP A 31 4.75 8.47 -12.02
CA ASP A 31 4.87 9.73 -12.76
C ASP A 31 3.54 10.46 -13.04
N SER A 32 2.46 9.97 -12.45
CA SER A 32 1.14 10.59 -12.51
C SER A 32 0.35 10.32 -11.23
N PRO A 33 -0.67 11.15 -10.92
CA PRO A 33 -1.50 10.96 -9.73
C PRO A 33 -2.15 9.56 -9.67
N PHE A 34 -2.54 8.99 -10.80
CA PHE A 34 -3.20 7.70 -10.80
C PHE A 34 -2.26 6.52 -10.53
N VAL A 35 -1.02 6.59 -11.02
CA VAL A 35 -0.02 5.58 -10.67
C VAL A 35 0.31 5.72 -9.18
N ALA A 36 0.26 6.94 -8.63
CA ALA A 36 0.40 7.14 -7.19
C ALA A 36 -0.77 6.52 -6.41
N THR A 37 -2.01 6.63 -6.90
CA THR A 37 -3.20 5.94 -6.36
C THR A 37 -2.96 4.43 -6.31
N ASP A 38 -2.60 3.81 -7.44
CA ASP A 38 -2.39 2.36 -7.53
C ASP A 38 -1.26 1.89 -6.61
N TYR A 39 -0.18 2.66 -6.56
CA TYR A 39 0.93 2.39 -5.67
C TYR A 39 0.48 2.41 -4.19
N LEU A 40 -0.25 3.45 -3.77
CA LEU A 40 -0.73 3.61 -2.40
C LEU A 40 -1.70 2.49 -1.99
N LEU A 41 -2.62 2.11 -2.88
CA LEU A 41 -3.52 0.98 -2.65
C LEU A 41 -2.75 -0.35 -2.64
N GLY A 42 -1.73 -0.50 -3.48
CA GLY A 42 -0.88 -1.67 -3.55
C GLY A 42 -0.06 -1.90 -2.28
N ILE A 43 0.48 -0.84 -1.66
CA ILE A 43 1.20 -0.96 -0.37
C ILE A 43 0.22 -1.31 0.77
N ALA A 44 -0.99 -0.74 0.75
CA ALA A 44 -2.02 -0.99 1.75
C ALA A 44 -2.51 -2.45 1.69
N SER A 45 -2.84 -2.93 0.49
CA SER A 45 -3.25 -4.31 0.23
C SER A 45 -2.20 -5.30 0.69
N ARG A 46 -0.92 -5.10 0.34
CA ARG A 46 0.17 -5.99 0.78
C ARG A 46 0.35 -6.01 2.30
N ALA A 47 0.19 -4.88 2.99
CA ALA A 47 0.23 -4.83 4.45
C ALA A 47 -0.94 -5.59 5.09
N GLN A 48 -2.15 -5.41 4.57
CA GLN A 48 -3.34 -6.13 5.00
C GLN A 48 -3.19 -7.64 4.77
N SER A 49 -2.75 -8.07 3.58
CA SER A 49 -2.53 -9.49 3.28
C SER A 49 -1.50 -10.13 4.19
N LYS A 50 -0.43 -9.42 4.58
CA LYS A 50 0.52 -9.93 5.58
C LYS A 50 -0.13 -10.17 6.94
N LEU A 51 -1.02 -9.28 7.38
CA LEU A 51 -1.77 -9.46 8.62
C LEU A 51 -2.72 -10.66 8.55
N GLU A 52 -3.47 -10.79 7.46
CA GLU A 52 -4.37 -11.92 7.21
C GLU A 52 -3.61 -13.25 7.15
N GLN A 53 -2.45 -13.28 6.47
CA GLN A 53 -1.58 -14.45 6.42
C GLN A 53 -1.05 -14.84 7.80
N GLN A 54 -0.60 -13.88 8.61
CA GLN A 54 -0.13 -14.11 9.98
C GLN A 54 -1.24 -14.70 10.85
N LEU A 55 -2.44 -14.12 10.81
CA LEU A 55 -3.59 -14.60 11.58
C LEU A 55 -4.01 -16.01 11.16
N THR A 56 -4.04 -16.27 9.84
CA THR A 56 -4.37 -17.58 9.28
C THR A 56 -3.33 -18.62 9.68
N ALA A 57 -2.04 -18.30 9.55
CA ALA A 57 -0.95 -19.19 9.93
C ALA A 57 -0.96 -19.50 11.42
N ALA A 58 -1.22 -18.51 12.28
CA ALA A 58 -1.32 -18.70 13.71
C ALA A 58 -2.52 -19.58 14.10
N SER A 59 -3.69 -19.36 13.50
CA SER A 59 -4.89 -20.19 13.70
C SER A 59 -4.64 -21.65 13.32
N ASN A 60 -4.05 -21.89 12.15
CA ASN A 60 -3.69 -23.24 11.69
C ASN A 60 -2.65 -23.90 12.62
N THR A 61 -1.68 -23.15 13.10
CA THR A 61 -0.66 -23.63 14.04
C THR A 61 -1.29 -24.00 15.39
N LEU A 62 -2.28 -23.23 15.87
CA LEU A 62 -3.05 -23.57 17.08
C LEU A 62 -3.87 -24.85 16.88
N SER A 63 -4.52 -25.01 15.73
CA SER A 63 -5.25 -26.25 15.40
C SER A 63 -4.32 -27.46 15.42
N LEU A 64 -3.09 -27.33 14.89
CA LEU A 64 -2.10 -28.38 14.95
C LEU A 64 -1.70 -28.71 16.40
N ALA A 65 -1.47 -27.71 17.25
CA ALA A 65 -1.21 -27.94 18.66
C ALA A 65 -2.34 -28.73 19.34
N GLN A 66 -3.60 -28.38 19.06
CA GLN A 66 -4.77 -29.10 19.59
C GLN A 66 -4.83 -30.56 19.10
N ARG A 67 -4.56 -30.81 17.82
CA ARG A 67 -4.48 -32.18 17.27
C ARG A 67 -3.39 -33.00 17.97
N ILE A 68 -2.23 -32.40 18.24
CA ILE A 68 -1.15 -33.06 18.99
C ILE A 68 -1.61 -33.37 20.43
N LYS A 69 -2.32 -32.46 21.12
CA LYS A 69 -2.88 -32.71 22.46
C LYS A 69 -3.86 -33.90 22.46
N ILE A 70 -4.76 -33.96 21.49
CA ILE A 70 -5.75 -35.05 21.36
C ILE A 70 -5.03 -36.38 21.09
N ALA A 71 -4.08 -36.40 20.14
CA ALA A 71 -3.28 -37.59 19.85
C ALA A 71 -2.37 -38.01 21.02
N ALA A 72 -1.95 -37.08 21.88
CA ALA A 72 -1.20 -37.38 23.10
C ALA A 72 -2.08 -38.09 24.14
N ALA A 73 -3.32 -37.63 24.33
CA ALA A 73 -4.27 -38.22 25.27
C ALA A 73 -4.63 -39.68 24.90
N ALA A 74 -4.55 -40.05 23.63
CA ALA A 74 -4.78 -41.41 23.14
C ALA A 74 -3.57 -42.37 23.32
N GLN A 75 -2.43 -41.91 23.86
CA GLN A 75 -1.20 -42.71 23.98
C GLN A 75 -0.88 -43.12 25.41
N ALA A 76 -0.20 -44.27 25.57
CA ALA A 76 0.33 -44.75 26.86
C ALA A 76 1.24 -43.71 27.55
N THR A 77 1.23 -43.69 28.88
CA THR A 77 1.77 -42.64 29.78
C THR A 77 3.19 -42.14 29.48
N SER A 78 4.14 -43.00 29.13
CA SER A 78 5.52 -42.59 28.77
C SER A 78 5.59 -41.77 27.47
N SER A 79 4.53 -41.80 26.66
CA SER A 79 4.41 -41.06 25.40
C SER A 79 3.72 -39.70 25.54
N HIS A 80 3.09 -39.46 26.69
CA HIS A 80 2.23 -38.31 26.95
C HIS A 80 3.02 -37.01 27.14
N ILE A 81 4.06 -37.02 27.99
CA ILE A 81 4.83 -35.82 28.35
C ILE A 81 5.50 -35.16 27.14
N GLY A 82 6.13 -35.97 26.27
CA GLY A 82 6.81 -35.43 25.08
C GLY A 82 5.86 -34.82 24.04
N ALA A 83 4.67 -35.40 23.87
CA ALA A 83 3.66 -34.88 22.95
C ALA A 83 2.98 -33.62 23.52
N GLN A 84 2.76 -33.57 24.83
CA GLN A 84 2.33 -32.34 25.51
C GLN A 84 3.36 -31.24 25.37
N LEU A 85 4.65 -31.54 25.57
CA LEU A 85 5.71 -30.55 25.40
C LEU A 85 5.78 -30.00 23.97
N LEU A 86 5.64 -30.87 22.96
CA LEU A 86 5.55 -30.48 21.56
C LEU A 86 4.35 -29.57 21.30
N ALA A 87 3.16 -29.97 21.79
CA ALA A 87 1.95 -29.18 21.64
C ALA A 87 2.10 -27.79 22.27
N THR A 88 2.64 -27.70 23.48
CA THR A 88 2.91 -26.42 24.17
C THR A 88 3.89 -25.56 23.39
N ALA A 89 4.93 -26.14 22.78
CA ALA A 89 5.88 -25.38 21.97
C ALA A 89 5.22 -24.83 20.68
N VAL A 90 4.37 -25.61 20.03
CA VAL A 90 3.59 -25.18 18.84
C VAL A 90 2.56 -24.11 19.22
N GLU A 91 1.85 -24.29 20.34
CA GLU A 91 0.89 -23.34 20.87
C GLU A 91 1.55 -22.01 21.26
N LYS A 92 2.74 -22.06 21.86
CA LYS A 92 3.55 -20.87 22.15
C LYS A 92 3.84 -20.09 20.86
N LYS A 93 4.22 -20.77 19.78
CA LYS A 93 4.48 -20.13 18.48
C LYS A 93 3.23 -19.47 17.90
N ALA A 94 2.10 -20.17 17.91
CA ALA A 94 0.81 -19.59 17.51
C ALA A 94 0.47 -18.35 18.35
N THR A 95 0.69 -18.39 19.66
CA THR A 95 0.41 -17.27 20.57
C THR A 95 1.34 -16.09 20.35
N GLU A 96 2.64 -16.32 20.12
CA GLU A 96 3.62 -15.29 19.74
C GLU A 96 3.17 -14.59 18.44
N ALA A 97 2.70 -15.36 17.47
CA ALA A 97 2.21 -14.84 16.20
C ALA A 97 0.92 -14.03 16.32
N LEU A 98 -0.05 -14.49 17.11
CA LEU A 98 -1.27 -13.74 17.44
C LEU A 98 -0.95 -12.44 18.19
N SER A 99 -0.01 -12.49 19.13
CA SER A 99 0.44 -11.31 19.88
C SER A 99 1.12 -10.29 18.97
N ALA A 100 1.94 -10.74 18.01
CA ALA A 100 2.54 -9.87 16.99
C ALA A 100 1.45 -9.22 16.11
N ALA A 101 0.48 -10.01 15.61
CA ALA A 101 -0.64 -9.50 14.84
C ALA A 101 -1.46 -8.45 15.61
N THR A 102 -1.77 -8.73 16.88
CA THR A 102 -2.53 -7.81 17.76
C THR A 102 -1.80 -6.50 17.96
N ARG A 103 -0.48 -6.54 18.21
CA ARG A 103 0.35 -5.32 18.35
C ARG A 103 0.45 -4.53 17.05
N ALA A 104 0.45 -5.21 15.91
CA ALA A 104 0.55 -4.58 14.59
C ALA A 104 -0.79 -3.99 14.10
N TYR A 105 -1.93 -4.52 14.59
CA TYR A 105 -3.27 -4.27 14.05
C TYR A 105 -3.60 -2.77 13.87
N ALA A 106 -3.50 -1.98 14.94
CA ALA A 106 -3.87 -0.57 14.91
C ALA A 106 -3.01 0.24 13.93
N ALA A 107 -1.70 -0.03 13.89
CA ALA A 107 -0.79 0.63 12.97
C ALA A 107 -1.11 0.28 11.51
N ILE A 108 -1.44 -0.99 11.24
CA ILE A 108 -1.81 -1.46 9.90
C ILE A 108 -3.11 -0.80 9.43
N ILE A 109 -4.19 -0.86 10.22
CA ILE A 109 -5.48 -0.27 9.82
C ILE A 109 -5.38 1.25 9.65
N ASN A 110 -4.67 1.94 10.54
CA ASN A 110 -4.46 3.39 10.42
C ASN A 110 -3.63 3.75 9.18
N GLY A 111 -2.63 2.96 8.81
CA GLY A 111 -1.84 3.18 7.61
C GLY A 111 -2.58 2.82 6.33
N VAL A 112 -3.42 1.76 6.33
CA VAL A 112 -4.33 1.43 5.22
C VAL A 112 -5.28 2.60 4.97
N SER A 113 -5.94 3.09 6.03
CA SER A 113 -6.82 4.27 5.91
C SER A 113 -6.07 5.50 5.39
N ALA A 114 -4.85 5.75 5.87
CA ALA A 114 -4.06 6.88 5.39
C ALA A 114 -3.63 6.74 3.92
N ALA A 115 -3.28 5.54 3.48
CA ALA A 115 -2.96 5.25 2.09
C ALA A 115 -4.20 5.43 1.19
N SER A 116 -5.38 4.94 1.60
CA SER A 116 -6.63 5.15 0.88
C SER A 116 -7.03 6.63 0.82
N GLN A 117 -6.85 7.39 1.90
CA GLN A 117 -7.12 8.84 1.90
C GLN A 117 -6.19 9.59 0.94
N LEU A 118 -4.89 9.26 0.93
CA LEU A 118 -3.97 9.84 -0.05
C LEU A 118 -4.34 9.42 -1.47
N ALA A 119 -4.67 8.15 -1.70
CA ALA A 119 -5.06 7.63 -3.01
C ALA A 119 -6.30 8.36 -3.55
N GLY A 120 -7.37 8.46 -2.76
CA GLY A 120 -8.57 9.22 -3.16
C GLY A 120 -8.29 10.71 -3.37
N THR A 121 -7.35 11.28 -2.61
CA THR A 121 -6.87 12.65 -2.88
C THR A 121 -6.18 12.72 -4.24
N GLN A 122 -5.31 11.78 -4.59
CA GLN A 122 -4.61 11.78 -5.88
C GLN A 122 -5.60 11.74 -7.07
N ASP A 123 -6.62 10.89 -6.98
CA ASP A 123 -7.68 10.80 -7.99
C ASP A 123 -8.45 12.14 -8.09
N LEU A 124 -8.83 12.72 -6.95
CA LEU A 124 -9.52 14.02 -6.93
C LEU A 124 -8.67 15.15 -7.52
N LEU A 125 -7.38 15.23 -7.18
CA LEU A 125 -6.48 16.25 -7.72
C LEU A 125 -6.32 16.11 -9.23
N PHE A 126 -6.30 14.88 -9.74
CA PHE A 126 -6.20 14.62 -11.16
C PHE A 126 -7.42 15.17 -11.92
N GLU A 127 -8.62 15.00 -11.37
CA GLU A 127 -9.84 15.58 -11.92
C GLU A 127 -9.86 17.10 -11.78
N LEU A 128 -9.58 17.64 -10.58
CA LEU A 128 -9.57 19.08 -10.33
C LEU A 128 -8.58 19.82 -11.25
N ALA A 129 -7.47 19.19 -11.65
CA ALA A 129 -6.50 19.76 -12.59
C ALA A 129 -7.02 19.92 -14.03
N LYS A 130 -8.24 19.45 -14.31
CA LYS A 130 -8.94 19.65 -15.58
C LYS A 130 -9.95 20.80 -15.52
N LEU A 131 -10.16 21.39 -14.35
CA LEU A 131 -11.01 22.56 -14.20
C LEU A 131 -10.49 23.67 -15.10
N ASN A 132 -11.34 24.09 -16.03
CA ASN A 132 -10.97 24.95 -17.14
C ASN A 132 -12.01 26.06 -17.30
N LEU A 133 -11.57 27.28 -17.59
CA LEU A 133 -12.45 28.30 -18.12
C LEU A 133 -12.41 28.24 -19.65
N PRO A 134 -13.57 28.19 -20.33
CA PRO A 134 -13.61 28.18 -21.78
C PRO A 134 -13.22 29.56 -22.35
N ASP A 135 -12.71 29.56 -23.58
CA ASP A 135 -12.55 30.80 -24.34
C ASP A 135 -13.88 31.53 -24.49
N LYS A 136 -13.83 32.86 -24.48
CA LYS A 136 -14.92 33.69 -25.01
C LYS A 136 -14.42 34.41 -26.25
N SER A 137 -15.05 34.12 -27.39
CA SER A 137 -14.77 34.78 -28.66
C SER A 137 -14.82 36.29 -28.53
N ALA A 138 -14.00 36.96 -29.35
CA ALA A 138 -13.96 38.41 -29.39
C ALA A 138 -15.33 39.01 -29.71
N SER A 139 -15.75 40.05 -29.02
CA SER A 139 -17.03 40.73 -29.25
C SER A 139 -16.91 42.20 -28.87
N THR A 140 -17.83 43.03 -29.36
CA THR A 140 -17.78 44.46 -29.05
C THR A 140 -17.99 44.73 -27.55
N ASP A 141 -17.43 45.77 -26.94
CA ASP A 141 -17.45 46.05 -25.50
C ASP A 141 -18.88 45.99 -24.93
N THR A 142 -19.84 46.63 -25.61
CA THR A 142 -21.26 46.66 -25.25
C THR A 142 -21.91 45.27 -25.28
N THR A 143 -21.42 44.38 -26.15
CA THR A 143 -21.92 42.99 -26.29
C THR A 143 -21.10 41.95 -25.52
N PHE A 144 -19.85 42.28 -25.17
CA PHE A 144 -18.93 41.36 -24.52
C PHE A 144 -19.30 41.17 -23.05
N THR A 145 -19.69 42.24 -22.37
CA THR A 145 -20.28 42.16 -21.02
C THR A 145 -21.80 42.05 -21.11
N GLY A 146 -22.46 42.74 -22.04
CA GLY A 146 -23.93 42.80 -22.10
C GLY A 146 -24.55 43.48 -20.87
N ALA A 147 -25.87 43.64 -20.85
CA ALA A 147 -26.59 44.35 -19.78
C ALA A 147 -26.54 43.64 -18.41
N GLY A 148 -26.35 42.32 -18.39
CA GLY A 148 -26.29 41.51 -17.16
C GLY A 148 -24.91 40.94 -16.83
N GLY A 149 -23.86 41.35 -17.55
CA GLY A 149 -22.57 40.67 -17.50
C GLY A 149 -22.53 39.36 -18.29
N LYS A 150 -21.33 38.89 -18.61
CA LYS A 150 -21.11 37.63 -19.34
C LYS A 150 -20.50 36.59 -18.41
N PRO A 151 -21.17 35.45 -18.16
CA PRO A 151 -20.66 34.45 -17.24
C PRO A 151 -19.45 33.71 -17.82
N LEU A 152 -18.40 33.61 -17.01
CA LEU A 152 -17.29 32.69 -17.18
C LEU A 152 -17.58 31.42 -16.40
N SER A 153 -18.34 30.51 -17.01
CA SER A 153 -18.70 29.23 -16.38
C SER A 153 -17.53 28.25 -16.50
N PRO A 154 -16.95 27.77 -15.39
CA PRO A 154 -15.96 26.71 -15.43
C PRO A 154 -16.56 25.41 -15.98
N THR A 155 -15.72 24.67 -16.68
CA THR A 155 -16.02 23.34 -17.21
C THR A 155 -15.08 22.32 -16.59
N LEU A 156 -15.60 21.14 -16.29
CA LEU A 156 -14.82 19.99 -15.85
C LEU A 156 -15.09 18.83 -16.81
N THR A 157 -14.05 18.39 -17.51
CA THR A 157 -14.17 17.29 -18.47
C THR A 157 -13.72 15.99 -17.82
N THR A 158 -14.63 15.04 -17.65
CA THR A 158 -14.34 13.70 -17.13
C THR A 158 -14.09 12.71 -18.26
N ALA A 159 -13.18 11.75 -18.10
CA ALA A 159 -13.06 10.66 -19.07
C ALA A 159 -14.27 9.71 -18.97
N PRO A 160 -14.85 9.29 -20.10
CA PRO A 160 -16.06 8.46 -20.11
C PRO A 160 -15.88 7.07 -19.50
N THR A 161 -14.65 6.54 -19.48
CA THR A 161 -14.32 5.23 -18.89
C THR A 161 -13.78 5.33 -17.46
N GLY A 162 -13.80 6.54 -16.89
CA GLY A 162 -13.07 6.85 -15.67
C GLY A 162 -11.58 7.04 -15.94
N GLU A 163 -10.96 7.84 -15.09
CA GLU A 163 -9.55 8.17 -15.27
C GLU A 163 -8.68 6.93 -15.20
N CYS A 164 -7.69 6.91 -16.09
CA CYS A 164 -6.58 5.95 -16.04
C CYS A 164 -6.98 4.53 -16.43
N THR A 165 -8.06 4.45 -17.19
CA THR A 165 -8.49 3.26 -17.90
C THR A 165 -8.20 3.40 -19.40
N THR A 166 -7.83 2.30 -20.04
CA THR A 166 -7.66 2.20 -21.50
C THR A 166 -8.89 1.62 -22.19
N GLY A 167 -9.95 1.33 -21.42
CA GLY A 167 -11.22 0.76 -21.84
C GLY A 167 -12.07 0.38 -20.62
N ALA A 168 -13.27 -0.18 -20.84
CA ALA A 168 -14.12 -0.64 -19.73
C ALA A 168 -13.35 -1.65 -18.86
N ASN A 169 -13.11 -1.29 -17.60
CA ASN A 169 -12.44 -2.10 -16.58
C ASN A 169 -10.96 -2.46 -16.82
N LYS A 170 -10.26 -1.83 -17.77
CA LYS A 170 -8.81 -2.04 -17.95
C LYS A 170 -8.03 -0.79 -17.55
N ARG A 171 -7.25 -0.85 -16.47
CA ARG A 171 -6.31 0.23 -16.13
C ARG A 171 -5.18 0.33 -17.14
N ALA A 172 -4.62 1.52 -17.30
CA ALA A 172 -3.43 1.74 -18.12
C ALA A 172 -2.23 0.98 -17.54
N ASP A 173 -1.40 0.40 -18.41
CA ASP A 173 -0.18 -0.29 -18.00
C ASP A 173 0.81 0.71 -17.38
N HIS A 174 1.48 0.30 -16.29
CA HIS A 174 2.46 1.14 -15.61
C HIS A 174 3.81 1.06 -16.31
N GLN A 175 4.49 2.21 -16.41
CA GLN A 175 5.85 2.22 -16.95
C GLN A 175 6.84 1.67 -15.92
N THR A 176 7.79 0.87 -16.38
CA THR A 176 8.89 0.39 -15.55
C THR A 176 9.84 1.54 -15.20
N GLN A 177 10.31 1.57 -13.97
CA GLN A 177 11.31 2.53 -13.52
C GLN A 177 12.70 2.15 -14.08
N THR A 178 13.41 3.14 -14.62
CA THR A 178 14.82 3.00 -14.97
C THR A 178 15.66 2.96 -13.70
N ASP A 179 16.43 1.88 -13.50
CA ASP A 179 17.31 1.64 -12.35
C ASP A 179 16.59 1.70 -10.98
N PRO A 180 15.85 0.63 -10.62
CA PRO A 180 15.12 0.58 -9.35
C PRO A 180 16.08 0.50 -8.15
N ASP A 181 16.25 1.62 -7.44
CA ASP A 181 17.05 1.67 -6.23
C ASP A 181 16.38 0.90 -5.08
N ALA A 182 16.81 -0.35 -4.87
CA ALA A 182 16.30 -1.21 -3.82
C ALA A 182 16.60 -0.70 -2.40
N THR A 183 17.50 0.27 -2.24
CA THR A 183 17.93 0.83 -0.94
C THR A 183 17.08 2.02 -0.48
N LYS A 184 16.16 2.51 -1.33
CA LYS A 184 15.27 3.63 -0.98
C LYS A 184 13.80 3.21 -1.07
N ASN A 185 13.00 3.76 -0.16
CA ASN A 185 11.55 3.69 -0.25
C ASN A 185 11.04 5.09 -0.60
N ALA A 186 10.67 5.31 -1.85
CA ALA A 186 10.08 6.57 -2.29
C ALA A 186 8.56 6.42 -2.37
N ILE A 187 7.83 7.41 -1.85
CA ILE A 187 6.41 7.57 -2.13
C ILE A 187 6.26 8.88 -2.89
N THR A 188 5.89 8.80 -4.17
CA THR A 188 5.54 9.99 -4.94
C THR A 188 4.07 10.28 -4.76
N VAL A 189 3.75 11.51 -4.41
CA VAL A 189 2.38 12.05 -4.44
C VAL A 189 2.39 13.34 -5.22
N PHE A 190 1.23 13.77 -5.65
CA PHE A 190 1.00 15.01 -6.38
C PHE A 190 0.23 15.97 -5.51
N SER A 191 0.42 17.24 -5.79
CA SER A 191 -0.40 18.31 -5.25
C SER A 191 -0.85 19.22 -6.37
N ILE A 192 -1.85 20.03 -6.07
CA ILE A 192 -2.36 21.03 -6.97
C ILE A 192 -2.09 22.42 -6.42
N GLN A 193 -1.93 23.37 -7.30
CA GLN A 193 -1.84 24.79 -6.98
C GLN A 193 -2.53 25.61 -8.06
N GLU A 194 -2.78 26.89 -7.77
CA GLU A 194 -3.24 27.84 -8.77
C GLU A 194 -2.26 27.92 -9.93
N LYS A 195 -2.80 27.95 -11.15
CA LYS A 195 -1.97 28.19 -12.33
C LYS A 195 -1.54 29.65 -12.32
N ALA A 196 -0.22 29.89 -12.37
CA ALA A 196 0.31 31.24 -12.46
C ALA A 196 -0.23 31.97 -13.69
N ALA A 197 -0.51 33.27 -13.53
CA ALA A 197 -0.92 34.13 -14.64
C ALA A 197 0.12 34.10 -15.76
N SER A 198 -0.34 34.08 -17.01
CA SER A 198 0.57 34.19 -18.14
C SER A 198 1.10 35.62 -18.26
N ASN A 199 2.40 35.76 -18.51
CA ASN A 199 3.03 37.04 -18.85
C ASN A 199 3.01 37.33 -20.35
N GLN A 200 2.42 36.45 -21.16
CA GLN A 200 2.32 36.61 -22.61
C GLN A 200 0.98 37.26 -22.99
N LEU A 201 1.03 38.16 -23.97
CA LEU A 201 -0.19 38.72 -24.56
C LEU A 201 -1.04 37.61 -25.17
N GLY A 202 -2.31 37.53 -24.75
CA GLY A 202 -3.20 36.45 -25.16
C GLY A 202 -2.87 35.09 -24.51
N GLY A 203 -2.07 35.09 -23.45
CA GLY A 203 -1.84 33.92 -22.63
C GLY A 203 -3.10 33.43 -21.91
N ALA A 204 -3.06 32.21 -21.41
CA ALA A 204 -4.20 31.59 -20.72
C ALA A 204 -4.69 32.44 -19.54
N LEU A 205 -6.01 32.42 -19.31
CA LEU A 205 -6.71 33.15 -18.24
C LEU A 205 -6.50 34.68 -18.31
N SER A 206 -6.52 35.24 -19.51
CA SER A 206 -6.34 36.68 -19.72
C SER A 206 -7.51 37.31 -20.47
N VAL A 207 -7.72 38.59 -20.24
CA VAL A 207 -8.55 39.44 -21.09
C VAL A 207 -7.62 40.22 -22.01
N CYS A 208 -7.95 40.27 -23.30
CA CYS A 208 -7.18 41.05 -24.27
C CYS A 208 -8.10 41.81 -25.22
N ALA A 209 -7.61 42.94 -25.73
CA ALA A 209 -8.23 43.61 -26.87
C ALA A 209 -7.96 42.77 -28.13
N ALA A 210 -8.98 42.61 -28.97
CA ALA A 210 -8.92 41.80 -30.18
C ALA A 210 -8.89 42.66 -31.46
N THR A 211 -8.24 42.19 -32.53
CA THR A 211 -8.24 42.90 -33.84
C THR A 211 -9.57 42.81 -34.57
N SER A 212 -10.30 41.71 -34.40
CA SER A 212 -11.60 41.45 -35.03
C SER A 212 -12.52 40.67 -34.09
N ALA A 213 -13.84 40.87 -34.24
CA ALA A 213 -14.86 40.10 -33.55
C ALA A 213 -14.93 38.65 -34.07
N GLY A 214 -15.46 37.74 -33.26
CA GLY A 214 -15.72 36.34 -33.64
C GLY A 214 -14.49 35.42 -33.67
N SER A 215 -13.27 35.95 -33.73
CA SER A 215 -12.06 35.12 -33.81
C SER A 215 -11.65 34.51 -32.45
N PRO A 216 -11.47 33.17 -32.36
CA PRO A 216 -11.05 32.49 -31.14
C PRO A 216 -9.53 32.41 -30.99
N SER A 217 -8.73 32.84 -31.98
CA SER A 217 -7.26 32.71 -31.93
C SER A 217 -6.62 33.58 -30.85
N THR A 218 -5.62 33.07 -30.14
CA THR A 218 -4.81 33.85 -29.18
C THR A 218 -3.95 34.90 -29.87
N SER A 219 -3.54 34.65 -31.13
CA SER A 219 -2.81 35.63 -31.96
C SER A 219 -3.63 36.87 -32.33
N ASN A 220 -4.95 36.85 -32.10
CA ASN A 220 -5.84 37.99 -32.29
C ASN A 220 -5.71 39.05 -31.18
N CYS A 221 -4.99 38.75 -30.10
CA CYS A 221 -4.72 39.70 -29.02
C CYS A 221 -3.69 40.75 -29.44
N LYS A 222 -3.92 42.02 -29.09
CA LYS A 222 -3.00 43.13 -29.36
C LYS A 222 -2.73 44.00 -28.14
N THR A 223 -1.55 44.61 -28.11
CA THR A 223 -1.12 45.58 -27.08
C THR A 223 -1.65 46.98 -27.40
N TRP A 224 -2.08 47.73 -26.37
CA TRP A 224 -2.33 49.19 -26.41
C TRP A 224 -3.26 49.70 -27.51
N ALA A 225 -4.43 49.10 -27.62
CA ALA A 225 -5.29 49.44 -28.73
C ALA A 225 -6.18 50.66 -28.45
N VAL A 226 -5.79 51.81 -29.01
CA VAL A 226 -6.41 53.13 -28.84
C VAL A 226 -7.82 53.26 -29.45
N SER A 227 -8.32 52.25 -30.17
CA SER A 227 -9.50 52.36 -31.03
C SER A 227 -10.23 51.05 -31.35
N VAL A 228 -10.13 50.01 -30.51
CA VAL A 228 -10.95 48.79 -30.68
C VAL A 228 -12.00 48.66 -29.61
N ASN A 229 -13.21 48.52 -30.10
CA ASN A 229 -14.37 48.15 -29.32
C ASN A 229 -14.40 46.64 -29.03
N ASN A 230 -13.38 45.81 -29.29
CA ASN A 230 -13.52 44.35 -29.20
C ASN A 230 -12.70 43.76 -28.05
N LEU A 231 -13.39 43.08 -27.11
CA LEU A 231 -12.80 42.35 -26.00
C LEU A 231 -12.89 40.85 -26.22
N LYS A 232 -11.89 40.13 -25.72
CA LYS A 232 -11.81 38.66 -25.71
C LYS A 232 -11.36 38.17 -24.35
N PHE A 233 -11.87 37.02 -23.93
CA PHE A 233 -11.29 36.25 -22.82
C PHE A 233 -10.63 34.98 -23.36
N VAL A 234 -9.35 34.80 -23.06
CA VAL A 234 -8.60 33.57 -23.33
C VAL A 234 -8.75 32.66 -22.12
N GLY A 235 -9.38 31.52 -22.35
CA GLY A 235 -9.62 30.48 -21.36
C GLY A 235 -8.33 29.76 -20.95
N GLY A 236 -8.51 28.72 -20.15
CA GLY A 236 -7.43 27.88 -19.69
C GLY A 236 -7.70 27.19 -18.36
N LYS A 237 -6.77 26.31 -17.99
CA LYS A 237 -6.80 25.59 -16.72
C LYS A 237 -6.62 26.54 -15.56
N LEU A 238 -7.48 26.43 -14.55
CA LEU A 238 -7.38 27.21 -13.31
C LEU A 238 -6.29 26.69 -12.37
N LEU A 239 -6.03 25.39 -12.45
CA LEU A 239 -5.17 24.67 -11.54
C LEU A 239 -4.10 23.88 -12.30
N GLU A 240 -2.93 23.71 -11.69
CA GLU A 240 -1.85 22.88 -12.22
C GLU A 240 -1.37 21.84 -11.21
N LEU A 241 -1.05 20.64 -11.71
CA LEU A 241 -0.43 19.58 -10.92
C LEU A 241 1.05 19.84 -10.75
N LYS A 242 1.55 19.63 -9.54
CA LYS A 242 2.97 19.57 -9.21
C LYS A 242 3.28 18.21 -8.62
N GLU A 243 4.29 17.55 -9.17
CA GLU A 243 4.86 16.35 -8.59
C GLU A 243 5.54 16.72 -7.26
N ASN A 244 5.16 16.03 -6.19
CA ASN A 244 5.82 16.11 -4.89
C ASN A 244 6.42 14.73 -4.59
N LYS A 245 7.63 14.51 -5.10
CA LYS A 245 8.39 13.29 -4.80
C LYS A 245 8.90 13.33 -3.35
N LEU A 246 8.37 12.44 -2.51
CA LEU A 246 8.75 12.33 -1.10
C LEU A 246 9.60 11.08 -0.93
N THR A 247 10.87 11.28 -0.63
CA THR A 247 11.82 10.18 -0.49
C THR A 247 12.14 9.94 0.97
N ARG A 248 12.38 8.68 1.30
CA ARG A 248 12.93 8.25 2.59
C ARG A 248 14.02 7.22 2.33
N LYS A 249 15.11 7.30 3.09
CA LYS A 249 16.12 6.25 3.13
C LYS A 249 15.54 4.99 3.82
N ARG A 250 15.86 3.81 3.29
CA ARG A 250 15.37 2.54 3.87
C ARG A 250 16.05 2.24 5.21
N GLU A 251 17.33 2.62 5.35
CA GLU A 251 18.22 2.20 6.44
C GLU A 251 18.09 3.00 7.74
N THR A 252 17.72 4.28 7.68
CA THR A 252 17.82 5.22 8.82
C THR A 252 16.54 5.38 9.63
N ASP A 253 15.49 4.63 9.32
CA ASP A 253 14.12 4.88 9.80
C ASP A 253 13.67 6.35 9.78
N ASP A 254 14.16 7.14 8.82
CA ASP A 254 13.80 8.55 8.72
C ASP A 254 12.29 8.75 8.46
N ASP A 255 11.79 9.96 8.73
CA ASP A 255 10.49 10.39 8.24
C ASP A 255 10.56 10.73 6.75
N TYR A 256 9.40 10.69 6.07
CA TYR A 256 9.31 11.19 4.71
C TYR A 256 9.59 12.70 4.70
N ALA A 257 10.63 13.11 3.98
CA ALA A 257 10.97 14.51 3.81
C ALA A 257 10.47 15.01 2.45
N ALA A 258 9.81 16.17 2.47
CA ALA A 258 9.50 16.89 1.25
C ALA A 258 10.75 17.62 0.72
N LYS A 259 10.84 17.73 -0.61
CA LYS A 259 11.66 18.79 -1.21
C LYS A 259 11.07 20.15 -0.79
N THR A 260 11.91 21.16 -0.62
CA THR A 260 11.49 22.52 -0.27
C THR A 260 10.42 23.06 -1.25
N GLY A 261 9.53 23.94 -0.77
CA GLY A 261 8.57 24.67 -1.62
C GLY A 261 7.16 24.07 -1.72
N HIS A 262 6.51 23.76 -0.59
CA HIS A 262 5.10 23.29 -0.54
C HIS A 262 4.07 24.40 -0.23
N GLN A 263 4.49 25.66 -0.15
CA GLN A 263 3.55 26.77 0.10
C GLN A 263 2.55 26.94 -1.06
N GLY A 264 1.29 27.23 -0.72
CA GLY A 264 0.22 27.42 -1.71
C GLY A 264 -0.27 26.15 -2.42
N LYS A 265 0.06 24.96 -1.91
CA LYS A 265 -0.31 23.67 -2.52
C LYS A 265 -1.34 22.90 -1.68
N MET A 266 -2.20 22.14 -2.36
CA MET A 266 -3.18 21.24 -1.75
C MET A 266 -2.93 19.76 -2.12
N PRO A 267 -3.03 18.82 -1.16
CA PRO A 267 -3.21 19.05 0.28
C PRO A 267 -2.02 19.76 0.91
N SER A 268 -2.23 20.31 2.11
CA SER A 268 -1.15 20.97 2.86
C SER A 268 -0.01 19.99 3.16
N GLU A 269 1.19 20.54 3.33
CA GLU A 269 2.38 19.74 3.66
C GLU A 269 2.17 18.94 4.94
N LYS A 270 1.54 19.57 5.94
CA LYS A 270 1.17 18.94 7.20
C LYS A 270 0.26 17.74 6.98
N THR A 271 -0.80 17.89 6.19
CA THR A 271 -1.73 16.80 5.87
C THR A 271 -0.98 15.62 5.26
N ILE A 272 -0.12 15.88 4.27
CA ILE A 272 0.66 14.84 3.60
C ILE A 272 1.60 14.14 4.60
N ARG A 273 2.33 14.90 5.43
CA ARG A 273 3.24 14.35 6.45
C ARG A 273 2.51 13.50 7.49
N ASP A 274 1.37 13.97 7.99
CA ASP A 274 0.57 13.25 8.98
C ASP A 274 0.07 11.90 8.44
N LEU A 275 -0.37 11.85 7.17
CA LEU A 275 -0.78 10.61 6.50
C LEU A 275 0.43 9.67 6.24
N LEU A 276 1.56 10.21 5.80
CA LEU A 276 2.76 9.42 5.56
C LEU A 276 3.36 8.82 6.83
N LYS A 277 3.23 9.51 7.97
CA LYS A 277 3.63 8.97 9.28
C LYS A 277 2.83 7.70 9.64
N LYS A 278 1.53 7.67 9.33
CA LYS A 278 0.69 6.48 9.52
C LYS A 278 1.07 5.35 8.57
N ILE A 279 1.38 5.67 7.30
CA ILE A 279 1.87 4.70 6.31
C ILE A 279 3.22 4.10 6.76
N LYS A 280 4.14 4.94 7.29
CA LYS A 280 5.39 4.47 7.90
C LYS A 280 5.13 3.53 9.07
N ALA A 281 4.22 3.87 9.99
CA ALA A 281 3.87 3.00 11.10
C ALA A 281 3.33 1.64 10.63
N MET A 282 2.44 1.62 9.62
CA MET A 282 1.97 0.39 8.99
C MET A 282 3.11 -0.44 8.40
N LYS A 283 4.05 0.18 7.67
CA LYS A 283 5.22 -0.51 7.11
C LYS A 283 6.05 -1.18 8.19
N ASN A 284 6.36 -0.44 9.25
CA ASN A 284 7.15 -0.94 10.37
C ASN A 284 6.42 -2.07 11.09
N ALA A 285 5.10 -1.94 11.30
CA ALA A 285 4.27 -2.99 11.88
C ALA A 285 4.21 -4.24 11.01
N ALA A 286 4.01 -4.10 9.69
CA ALA A 286 3.98 -5.20 8.74
C ALA A 286 5.33 -5.94 8.65
N ALA A 287 6.45 -5.27 8.92
CA ALA A 287 7.76 -5.91 9.00
C ALA A 287 7.92 -6.82 10.22
N THR A 288 7.15 -6.60 11.29
CA THR A 288 7.15 -7.47 12.49
C THR A 288 6.37 -8.77 12.29
N LEU A 289 5.59 -8.88 11.22
CA LEU A 289 4.79 -10.07 10.89
C LEU A 289 5.64 -11.04 10.08
N THR A 290 6.19 -12.05 10.76
CA THR A 290 7.18 -12.98 10.20
C THR A 290 6.63 -14.36 9.90
N GLN A 291 5.51 -14.75 10.51
CA GLN A 291 4.88 -16.06 10.31
C GLN A 291 3.81 -15.98 9.21
N THR A 292 4.23 -15.96 7.96
CA THR A 292 3.32 -15.92 6.80
C THR A 292 2.89 -17.31 6.32
N SER A 293 3.52 -18.37 6.81
CA SER A 293 3.21 -19.75 6.44
C SER A 293 2.79 -20.57 7.65
N PRO A 294 1.73 -21.39 7.54
CA PRO A 294 1.33 -22.28 8.62
C PRO A 294 2.36 -23.39 8.82
N ILE A 295 2.55 -23.81 10.07
CA ILE A 295 3.18 -25.10 10.36
C ILE A 295 2.06 -26.13 10.24
N THR A 296 2.07 -26.92 9.17
CA THR A 296 0.94 -27.77 8.79
C THR A 296 1.11 -29.24 9.14
N ASP A 297 2.34 -29.70 9.35
CA ASP A 297 2.61 -31.09 9.67
C ASP A 297 3.78 -31.28 10.64
N LEU A 298 3.92 -32.51 11.14
CA LEU A 298 4.97 -32.90 12.08
C LEU A 298 6.39 -32.89 11.48
N LYS A 299 6.52 -33.01 10.16
CA LYS A 299 7.83 -33.00 9.51
C LYS A 299 8.40 -31.58 9.54
N LEU A 300 7.59 -30.59 9.19
CA LEU A 300 7.91 -29.17 9.33
C LEU A 300 8.22 -28.80 10.78
N ILE A 301 7.51 -29.36 11.76
CA ILE A 301 7.83 -29.16 13.18
C ILE A 301 9.23 -29.70 13.52
N SER A 302 9.57 -30.88 13.02
CA SER A 302 10.86 -31.53 13.29
C SER A 302 12.05 -30.83 12.62
N GLU A 303 11.79 -29.95 11.66
CA GLU A 303 12.78 -29.13 10.98
C GLU A 303 12.79 -27.68 11.52
N ALA A 304 11.70 -27.24 12.16
CA ALA A 304 11.55 -25.91 12.74
C ALA A 304 12.46 -25.68 13.95
N GLN A 305 13.60 -25.04 13.70
CA GLN A 305 14.60 -24.71 14.72
C GLN A 305 14.01 -23.95 15.92
N GLU A 306 13.02 -23.09 15.67
CA GLU A 306 12.37 -22.31 16.73
C GLU A 306 11.55 -23.18 17.69
N ILE A 307 10.90 -24.25 17.18
CA ILE A 307 10.18 -25.21 18.03
C ILE A 307 11.19 -26.01 18.85
N LYS A 308 12.29 -26.45 18.24
CA LYS A 308 13.37 -27.16 18.95
C LYS A 308 13.98 -26.31 20.06
N ALA A 309 14.22 -25.02 19.80
CA ALA A 309 14.71 -24.07 20.78
C ALA A 309 13.70 -23.87 21.93
N ALA A 310 12.40 -23.76 21.63
CA ALA A 310 11.36 -23.67 22.65
C ALA A 310 11.30 -24.93 23.52
N MET A 311 11.42 -26.12 22.93
CA MET A 311 11.46 -27.38 23.66
C MET A 311 12.73 -27.51 24.53
N ALA A 312 13.90 -27.11 24.02
CA ALA A 312 15.15 -27.13 24.78
C ALA A 312 15.07 -26.22 26.03
N ARG A 313 14.50 -25.02 25.89
CA ARG A 313 14.26 -24.11 27.01
C ARG A 313 13.26 -24.68 28.03
N ALA A 314 12.20 -25.32 27.57
CA ALA A 314 11.25 -25.94 28.47
C ALA A 314 11.86 -27.14 29.24
N LEU A 315 12.83 -27.86 28.66
CA LEU A 315 13.52 -28.99 29.30
C LEU A 315 14.66 -28.57 30.23
N LYS A 316 15.36 -27.47 29.93
CA LYS A 316 16.59 -27.05 30.63
C LYS A 316 16.50 -25.68 31.29
N GLY A 317 15.31 -25.06 31.31
CA GLY A 317 15.09 -23.70 31.80
C GLY A 317 15.70 -22.63 30.89
N GLU A 318 15.93 -21.42 31.44
CA GLU A 318 16.48 -20.28 30.68
C GLU A 318 17.83 -20.56 30.00
N LYS A 319 18.61 -21.50 30.53
CA LYS A 319 19.90 -21.92 29.96
C LYS A 319 19.77 -22.93 28.81
N GLY A 320 18.56 -23.39 28.49
CA GLY A 320 18.28 -24.31 27.39
C GLY A 320 18.50 -23.66 26.03
N SER A 321 19.25 -24.34 25.17
CA SER A 321 19.61 -23.86 23.83
C SER A 321 19.85 -25.05 22.91
N TYR A 322 18.99 -25.20 21.90
CA TYR A 322 19.14 -26.29 20.94
C TYR A 322 20.37 -26.09 20.04
N THR A 323 20.67 -24.85 19.66
CA THR A 323 21.85 -24.49 18.83
C THR A 323 23.16 -24.75 19.57
N ASP A 324 23.21 -24.47 20.87
CA ASP A 324 24.43 -24.62 21.68
C ASP A 324 24.53 -26.03 22.31
N GLY A 325 23.72 -26.98 21.83
CA GLY A 325 23.69 -28.37 22.29
C GLY A 325 23.02 -28.60 23.66
N LYS A 326 22.66 -27.54 24.39
CA LYS A 326 22.07 -27.59 25.74
C LYS A 326 20.59 -28.02 25.69
N GLY A 327 20.35 -29.33 25.71
CA GLY A 327 19.02 -29.95 25.58
C GLY A 327 18.74 -30.55 24.20
N LYS A 328 19.72 -30.52 23.28
CA LYS A 328 19.56 -31.00 21.90
C LYS A 328 19.25 -32.49 21.84
N ALA A 329 20.02 -33.31 22.56
CA ALA A 329 19.84 -34.76 22.54
C ALA A 329 18.46 -35.19 23.08
N GLU A 330 17.97 -34.52 24.13
CA GLU A 330 16.64 -34.76 24.68
C GLU A 330 15.53 -34.34 23.70
N VAL A 331 15.68 -33.17 23.06
CA VAL A 331 14.74 -32.71 22.02
C VAL A 331 14.69 -33.66 20.84
N ASP A 332 15.85 -34.07 20.30
CA ASP A 332 15.94 -34.99 19.15
C ASP A 332 15.37 -36.36 19.49
N THR A 333 15.62 -36.86 20.70
CA THR A 333 15.04 -38.13 21.18
C THR A 333 13.51 -38.04 21.25
N LEU A 334 12.97 -36.93 21.73
CA LEU A 334 11.53 -36.72 21.81
C LEU A 334 10.90 -36.60 20.43
N LEU A 335 11.52 -35.88 19.49
CA LEU A 335 11.01 -35.72 18.12
C LEU A 335 11.08 -37.06 17.35
N ASN A 336 12.20 -37.77 17.42
CA ASN A 336 12.40 -39.05 16.71
C ASN A 336 11.45 -40.14 17.20
N LYS A 337 11.27 -40.30 18.52
CA LYS A 337 10.31 -41.27 19.08
C LYS A 337 8.86 -40.99 18.67
N ARG A 338 8.53 -39.74 18.30
CA ARG A 338 7.15 -39.31 18.00
C ARG A 338 6.82 -39.33 16.52
N MET A 339 7.74 -38.93 15.65
CA MET A 339 7.54 -39.05 14.20
C MET A 339 7.30 -40.50 13.77
N VAL A 340 7.96 -41.46 14.43
CA VAL A 340 7.77 -42.90 14.18
C VAL A 340 6.41 -43.41 14.68
N LYS A 341 5.87 -42.84 15.77
CA LYS A 341 4.63 -43.32 16.41
C LYS A 341 3.37 -42.68 15.80
N ILE A 342 3.46 -41.43 15.36
CA ILE A 342 2.33 -40.71 14.74
C ILE A 342 2.15 -41.12 13.26
N LYS A 343 3.21 -41.52 12.55
CA LYS A 343 3.09 -42.14 11.20
C LYS A 343 2.34 -43.48 11.18
N LYS A 344 2.14 -44.12 12.34
CA LYS A 344 1.48 -45.43 12.48
C LYS A 344 0.00 -45.32 12.88
N LEU A 345 -0.50 -44.10 13.08
CA LEU A 345 -1.91 -43.77 13.26
C LEU A 345 -2.44 -43.16 11.95
#